data_AF-A0A9P6Z0A2-F1
#
_entry.id   AF-A0A9P6Z0A2-F1
#
_cell.length_a   1.000
_cell.length_b   1.000
_cell.length_c   1.000
_cell.angle_alpha   90.00
_cell.angle_beta   90.00
_cell.angle_gamma   90.00
#
_symmetry.space_group_name_H-M   'P 1'
#
loop_
_entity.id
_entity.type
_entity.pdbx_description
1 polymer ?
#
loop_
_entity_poly.entity_id
_entity_poly.type
_entity_poly.pdbx_seq_one_letter_code
_entity_poly.pdbx_strand_id
1 'polypeptide(L)'
;MDYLRTVFFARLSDYEERLSAAIAANDEKFKMSQHLEVLLPEVAAAMKTGFDSMNAMMNIVQSQNQLTLDAVKKLEAENRTMLADSFLQISNMLRQGDENTQLQQTSTILPSSSAPLSSIPSPSTANSTGLPSFKMSRSLISVTDVWREYSVGLAGKPSIKSMEEQYGADWRKVDNRTESRFFTRRLPLYKKIESLSNERGISCEEAAQFLEFRRISDKLSINQMCKLVAYNQI
;
A
#
# COMPACT_ATOMS: atom_id res chain seq x y z
N MET A 1 2.13 80.68 1.88
CA MET A 1 1.25 80.04 0.87
C MET A 1 1.96 78.93 0.09
N ASP A 2 3.29 78.99 -0.10
CA ASP A 2 4.03 78.01 -0.91
C ASP A 2 4.11 76.60 -0.31
N TYR A 3 4.20 76.48 1.02
CA TYR A 3 4.31 75.17 1.67
C TYR A 3 3.09 74.25 1.42
N LEU A 4 1.88 74.80 1.52
CA LEU A 4 0.64 74.04 1.27
C LEU A 4 0.51 73.61 -0.19
N ARG A 5 1.00 74.44 -1.13
CA ARG A 5 1.01 74.12 -2.56
C ARG A 5 1.96 72.96 -2.84
N THR A 6 3.17 73.00 -2.27
CA THR A 6 4.17 71.93 -2.43
C THR A 6 3.69 70.60 -1.84
N VAL A 7 3.11 70.62 -0.63
CA VAL A 7 2.57 69.41 0.01
C VAL A 7 1.40 68.83 -0.79
N PHE A 8 0.52 69.68 -1.33
CA PHE A 8 -0.59 69.22 -2.17
C PHE A 8 -0.11 68.57 -3.48
N PHE A 9 0.84 69.19 -4.17
CA PHE A 9 1.43 68.62 -5.39
C PHE A 9 2.17 67.30 -5.14
N ALA A 10 2.93 67.21 -4.04
CA ALA A 10 3.61 65.97 -3.66
C ALA A 10 2.59 64.84 -3.42
N ARG A 11 1.50 65.14 -2.70
CA ARG A 11 0.45 64.15 -2.42
C ARG A 11 -0.34 63.73 -3.66
N LEU A 12 -0.53 64.64 -4.61
CA LEU A 12 -1.14 64.33 -5.90
C LEU A 12 -0.22 63.42 -6.75
N SER A 13 1.08 63.69 -6.76
CA SER A 13 2.07 62.86 -7.44
C SER A 13 2.11 61.44 -6.88
N ASP A 14 2.14 61.29 -5.54
CA ASP A 14 2.07 59.99 -4.87
C ASP A 14 0.78 59.22 -5.20
N TYR A 15 -0.34 59.94 -5.35
CA TYR A 15 -1.62 59.34 -5.71
C TYR A 15 -1.61 58.81 -7.16
N GLU A 16 -1.11 59.58 -8.11
CA GLU A 16 -0.98 59.18 -9.51
C GLU A 16 -0.05 57.98 -9.69
N GLU A 17 1.07 57.95 -8.97
CA GLU A 17 2.00 56.81 -9.00
C GLU A 17 1.34 55.54 -8.47
N ARG A 18 0.61 55.65 -7.34
CA ARG A 18 -0.15 54.52 -6.77
C ARG A 18 -1.26 54.05 -7.71
N LEU A 19 -1.93 54.97 -8.39
CA LEU A 19 -3.00 54.64 -9.35
C LEU A 19 -2.43 53.90 -10.56
N SER A 20 -1.32 54.39 -11.11
CA SER A 20 -0.61 53.74 -12.22
C SER A 20 -0.12 52.34 -11.85
N ALA A 21 0.49 52.18 -10.67
CA ALA A 21 0.93 50.89 -10.15
C ALA A 21 -0.25 49.91 -9.94
N ALA A 22 -1.39 50.39 -9.45
CA ALA A 22 -2.59 49.58 -9.27
C ALA A 22 -3.19 49.11 -10.61
N ILE A 23 -3.21 49.98 -11.62
CA ILE A 23 -3.66 49.63 -12.98
C ILE A 23 -2.76 48.56 -13.59
N ALA A 24 -1.43 48.73 -13.51
CA ALA A 24 -0.47 47.74 -14.00
C ALA A 24 -0.59 46.39 -13.29
N ALA A 25 -0.75 46.40 -11.96
CA ALA A 25 -0.95 45.17 -11.19
C ALA A 25 -2.26 44.45 -11.55
N ASN A 26 -3.31 45.19 -11.93
CA ASN A 26 -4.57 44.61 -12.34
C ASN A 26 -4.50 44.04 -13.78
N ASP A 27 -3.72 44.67 -14.67
CA ASP A 27 -3.46 44.17 -16.02
C ASP A 27 -2.73 42.83 -16.02
N GLU A 28 -1.74 42.67 -15.13
CA GLU A 28 -1.04 41.39 -14.94
C GLU A 28 -1.97 40.28 -14.40
N LYS A 29 -2.88 40.62 -13.48
CA LYS A 29 -3.91 39.67 -13.01
C LYS A 29 -4.87 39.28 -14.13
N PHE A 30 -5.24 40.22 -15.00
CA PHE A 30 -6.07 39.96 -16.17
C PHE A 30 -5.37 39.01 -17.15
N LYS A 31 -4.09 39.24 -17.47
CA LYS A 31 -3.29 38.33 -18.31
C LYS A 31 -3.18 36.92 -17.71
N MET A 32 -2.99 36.81 -16.39
CA MET A 32 -2.98 35.52 -15.71
C MET A 32 -4.33 34.80 -15.84
N SER A 33 -5.45 35.52 -15.70
CA SER A 33 -6.78 34.92 -15.87
C SER A 33 -7.05 34.46 -17.30
N GLN A 34 -6.58 35.22 -18.30
CA GLN A 34 -6.66 34.83 -19.71
C GLN A 34 -5.83 33.58 -20.01
N HIS A 35 -4.64 33.45 -19.40
CA HIS A 35 -3.82 32.25 -19.54
C HIS A 35 -4.50 31.01 -18.94
N LEU A 36 -5.18 31.15 -17.80
CA LEU A 36 -5.94 30.06 -17.19
C LEU A 36 -7.08 29.57 -18.10
N GLU A 37 -7.75 30.48 -18.80
CA GLU A 37 -8.83 30.15 -19.75
C GLU A 37 -8.33 29.29 -20.93
N VAL A 38 -7.08 29.53 -21.36
CA VAL A 38 -6.43 28.75 -22.43
C VAL A 38 -5.99 27.36 -21.95
N LEU A 39 -5.59 27.23 -20.67
CA LEU A 39 -5.09 25.95 -20.13
C LEU A 39 -6.21 25.00 -19.66
N LEU A 40 -7.39 25.51 -19.33
CA LEU A 40 -8.52 24.70 -18.84
C LEU A 40 -8.92 23.56 -19.80
N PRO A 41 -9.04 23.77 -21.12
CA PRO A 41 -9.34 22.69 -22.07
C PRO A 41 -8.28 21.59 -22.09
N GLU A 42 -6.99 21.94 -21.95
CA GLU A 42 -5.89 20.97 -21.94
C GLU A 42 -5.94 20.12 -20.67
N VAL A 43 -6.17 20.74 -19.52
CA VAL A 43 -6.36 20.03 -18.24
C VAL A 43 -7.58 19.11 -18.30
N ALA A 44 -8.70 19.57 -18.88
CA ALA A 44 -9.90 18.76 -19.05
C ALA A 44 -9.66 17.56 -20.00
N ALA A 45 -8.94 17.77 -21.11
CA ALA A 45 -8.58 16.71 -22.04
C ALA A 45 -7.63 15.68 -21.41
N ALA A 46 -6.65 16.15 -20.63
CA ALA A 46 -5.72 15.29 -19.90
C ALA A 46 -6.46 14.44 -18.86
N MET A 47 -7.38 15.04 -18.08
CA MET A 47 -8.22 14.32 -17.12
C MET A 47 -9.09 13.28 -17.83
N LYS A 48 -9.77 13.66 -18.92
CA LYS A 48 -10.63 12.73 -19.68
C LYS A 48 -9.83 11.53 -20.20
N THR A 49 -8.65 11.78 -20.77
CA THR A 49 -7.74 10.73 -21.25
C THR A 49 -7.31 9.81 -20.11
N GLY A 50 -7.00 10.38 -18.94
CA GLY A 50 -6.68 9.61 -17.73
C GLY A 50 -7.84 8.71 -17.28
N PHE A 51 -9.08 9.22 -17.28
CA PHE A 51 -10.26 8.42 -16.95
C PHE A 51 -10.51 7.30 -17.95
N ASP A 52 -10.40 7.59 -19.25
CA ASP A 52 -10.57 6.59 -20.30
C ASP A 52 -9.52 5.47 -20.16
N SER A 53 -8.27 5.82 -19.84
CA SER A 53 -7.19 4.86 -19.56
C SER A 53 -7.48 4.00 -18.33
N MET A 54 -7.97 4.60 -17.24
CA MET A 54 -8.30 3.89 -16.01
C MET A 54 -9.47 2.91 -16.22
N ASN A 55 -10.49 3.32 -16.98
CA ASN A 55 -11.59 2.44 -17.37
C ASN A 55 -11.12 1.27 -18.22
N ALA A 56 -10.23 1.49 -19.18
CA ALA A 56 -9.63 0.41 -19.97
C ALA A 56 -8.89 -0.59 -19.07
N MET A 57 -8.09 -0.10 -18.12
CA MET A 57 -7.36 -0.95 -17.18
C MET A 57 -8.30 -1.73 -16.25
N MET A 58 -9.36 -1.11 -15.74
CA MET A 58 -10.39 -1.76 -14.93
C MET A 58 -11.03 -2.94 -15.68
N ASN A 59 -11.39 -2.73 -16.95
CA ASN A 59 -11.97 -3.77 -17.80
C ASN A 59 -10.99 -4.93 -18.03
N ILE A 60 -9.71 -4.63 -18.28
CA ILE A 60 -8.67 -5.65 -18.43
C ILE A 60 -8.55 -6.49 -17.16
N VAL A 61 -8.43 -5.85 -16.00
CA VAL A 61 -8.29 -6.56 -14.71
C VAL A 61 -9.52 -7.41 -14.40
N GLN A 62 -10.73 -6.91 -14.64
CA GLN A 62 -11.96 -7.69 -14.47
C GLN A 62 -11.98 -8.92 -15.39
N SER A 63 -11.62 -8.76 -16.66
CA SER A 63 -11.55 -9.88 -17.60
C SER A 63 -10.52 -10.93 -17.20
N GLN A 64 -9.35 -10.51 -16.70
CA GLN A 64 -8.29 -11.41 -16.22
C GLN A 64 -8.73 -12.19 -14.98
N ASN A 65 -9.41 -11.51 -14.04
CA ASN A 65 -9.94 -12.15 -12.84
C ASN A 65 -10.99 -13.22 -13.20
N GLN A 66 -11.83 -12.94 -14.20
CA GLN A 66 -12.82 -13.91 -14.67
C GLN A 66 -12.17 -15.16 -15.28
N LEU A 67 -11.15 -14.97 -16.15
CA LEU A 67 -10.40 -16.09 -16.74
C LEU A 67 -9.71 -16.94 -15.66
N THR A 68 -9.16 -16.30 -14.63
CA THR A 68 -8.51 -16.99 -13.51
C THR A 68 -9.53 -17.83 -12.73
N LEU A 69 -10.72 -17.28 -12.46
CA LEU A 69 -11.80 -18.01 -11.80
C LEU A 69 -12.27 -19.22 -12.62
N ASP A 70 -12.41 -19.07 -13.93
CA ASP A 70 -12.87 -20.15 -14.81
C ASP A 70 -11.81 -21.25 -14.94
N ALA A 71 -10.53 -20.90 -14.99
CA ALA A 71 -9.43 -21.87 -14.95
C ALA A 71 -9.41 -22.68 -13.64
N VAL A 72 -9.63 -22.03 -12.49
CA VAL A 72 -9.72 -22.71 -11.19
C VAL A 72 -10.91 -23.66 -11.13
N LYS A 73 -12.09 -23.24 -11.61
CA LYS A 73 -13.29 -24.11 -11.67
C LYS A 73 -13.07 -25.33 -12.55
N LYS A 74 -12.38 -25.16 -13.68
CA LYS A 74 -12.03 -26.26 -14.59
C LYS A 74 -11.12 -27.27 -13.91
N LEU A 75 -10.06 -26.79 -13.25
CA LEU A 75 -9.14 -27.65 -12.52
C LEU A 75 -9.83 -28.39 -11.36
N GLU A 76 -10.75 -27.73 -10.66
CA GLU A 76 -11.54 -28.37 -9.61
C GLU A 76 -12.42 -29.51 -10.18
N ALA A 77 -13.08 -29.28 -11.32
CA ALA A 77 -13.88 -30.31 -11.99
C ALA A 77 -13.04 -31.49 -12.47
N GLU A 78 -11.83 -31.23 -13.00
CA GLU A 78 -10.87 -32.26 -13.39
C GLU A 78 -10.43 -33.11 -12.18
N ASN A 79 -10.08 -32.46 -11.06
CA ASN A 79 -9.75 -33.17 -9.81
C ASN A 79 -10.91 -34.03 -9.30
N ARG A 80 -12.15 -33.52 -9.33
CA ARG A 80 -13.32 -34.32 -8.91
C ARG A 80 -13.52 -35.55 -9.80
N THR A 81 -13.32 -35.41 -11.11
CA THR A 81 -13.45 -36.52 -12.06
C THR A 81 -12.35 -37.56 -11.81
N MET A 82 -11.10 -37.13 -11.66
CA MET A 82 -9.98 -38.02 -11.36
C MET A 82 -10.17 -38.80 -10.04
N LEU A 83 -10.70 -38.13 -9.01
CA LEU A 83 -11.03 -38.79 -7.74
C LEU A 83 -12.16 -39.83 -7.91
N ALA A 84 -13.19 -39.52 -8.69
CA ALA A 84 -14.27 -40.47 -8.98
C ALA A 84 -13.75 -41.70 -9.74
N ASP A 85 -12.90 -41.50 -10.75
CA ASP A 85 -12.28 -42.58 -11.52
C ASP A 85 -11.39 -43.47 -10.64
N SER A 86 -10.60 -42.87 -9.74
CA SER A 86 -9.78 -43.60 -8.78
C SER A 86 -10.64 -44.48 -7.86
N PHE A 87 -11.79 -43.96 -7.41
CA PHE A 87 -12.72 -44.72 -6.56
C PHE A 87 -13.35 -45.90 -7.32
N LEU A 88 -13.77 -45.68 -8.57
CA LEU A 88 -14.30 -46.73 -9.44
C LEU A 88 -13.25 -47.83 -9.68
N GLN A 89 -12.01 -47.45 -9.95
CA GLN A 89 -10.91 -48.40 -10.15
C GLN A 89 -10.69 -49.29 -8.92
N ILE A 90 -10.62 -48.70 -7.72
CA ILE A 90 -10.47 -49.44 -6.47
C ILE A 90 -11.66 -50.38 -6.24
N SER A 91 -12.89 -49.91 -6.52
CA SER A 91 -14.09 -50.74 -6.36
C SER A 91 -14.11 -51.95 -7.30
N ASN A 92 -13.63 -51.79 -8.54
CA ASN A 92 -13.47 -52.90 -9.49
C ASN A 92 -12.38 -53.88 -9.04
N MET A 93 -11.29 -53.40 -8.43
CA MET A 93 -10.25 -54.27 -7.86
C MET A 93 -10.79 -55.09 -6.68
N LEU A 94 -11.55 -54.47 -5.77
CA LEU A 94 -12.15 -55.16 -4.63
C LEU A 94 -13.19 -56.20 -5.04
N ARG A 95 -13.88 -55.99 -6.18
CA ARG A 95 -14.91 -56.91 -6.69
C ARG A 95 -14.35 -58.10 -7.46
N GLN A 96 -13.07 -58.05 -7.86
CA GLN A 96 -12.35 -59.17 -8.50
C GLN A 96 -11.55 -60.02 -7.51
N GLY A 97 -11.80 -59.88 -6.21
CA GLY A 97 -11.20 -60.70 -5.17
C GLY A 97 -11.94 -62.02 -4.97
N ASP A 98 -11.84 -62.93 -5.94
CA ASP A 98 -11.76 -64.37 -5.66
C ASP A 98 -11.00 -65.06 -6.80
N GLU A 99 -9.97 -65.81 -6.40
CA GLU A 99 -9.05 -66.67 -7.16
C GLU A 99 -7.68 -66.09 -7.62
N ASN A 100 -6.68 -66.47 -6.82
CA ASN A 100 -5.24 -66.66 -7.10
C ASN A 100 -4.25 -65.48 -7.15
N THR A 101 -3.55 -65.36 -6.01
CA THR A 101 -2.16 -64.94 -5.73
C THR A 101 -1.19 -64.81 -6.91
N GLN A 102 -0.58 -63.64 -7.08
CA GLN A 102 0.89 -63.49 -7.18
C GLN A 102 1.33 -62.04 -6.95
N LEU A 103 2.17 -61.87 -5.92
CA LEU A 103 2.94 -60.66 -5.66
C LEU A 103 3.92 -60.44 -6.81
N GLN A 104 3.65 -59.50 -7.70
CA GLN A 104 4.72 -58.89 -8.50
C GLN A 104 4.62 -57.36 -8.44
N GLN A 105 5.59 -56.84 -7.71
CA GLN A 105 5.91 -55.44 -7.54
C GLN A 105 6.12 -54.76 -8.90
N THR A 106 5.41 -53.67 -9.16
CA THR A 106 5.91 -52.59 -10.01
C THR A 106 6.07 -51.35 -9.14
N SER A 107 7.27 -51.21 -8.58
CA SER A 107 7.69 -50.05 -7.79
C SER A 107 8.43 -49.05 -8.67
N THR A 108 7.83 -47.87 -8.90
CA THR A 108 8.53 -46.60 -9.18
C THR A 108 7.47 -45.48 -9.19
N ILE A 109 7.48 -44.39 -8.41
CA ILE A 109 8.49 -43.73 -7.57
C ILE A 109 7.73 -43.05 -6.41
N LEU A 110 8.12 -43.33 -5.17
CA LEU A 110 7.96 -42.45 -4.01
C LEU A 110 9.38 -42.03 -3.58
N PRO A 111 9.68 -40.75 -3.33
CA PRO A 111 10.79 -40.40 -2.46
C PRO A 111 10.33 -40.48 -1.00
N SER A 112 11.12 -41.19 -0.21
CA SER A 112 11.04 -41.30 1.25
C SER A 112 11.61 -40.03 1.91
N SER A 113 10.99 -39.55 2.99
CA SER A 113 11.65 -39.41 4.30
C SER A 113 10.71 -38.93 5.42
N SER A 114 10.50 -39.86 6.38
CA SER A 114 10.46 -39.70 7.85
C SER A 114 9.44 -38.76 8.53
N ALA A 115 8.46 -39.35 9.25
CA ALA A 115 8.23 -39.24 10.72
C ALA A 115 6.83 -39.77 11.13
N PRO A 116 6.59 -40.18 12.41
CA PRO A 116 5.76 -41.32 12.78
C PRO A 116 4.31 -41.03 13.17
N LEU A 117 3.46 -42.07 13.11
CA LEU A 117 2.22 -42.16 13.88
C LEU A 117 2.54 -42.10 15.39
N SER A 118 1.90 -41.18 16.11
CA SER A 118 1.31 -41.43 17.44
C SER A 118 0.51 -40.24 17.96
N SER A 119 -0.60 -40.58 18.62
CA SER A 119 -1.38 -39.81 19.61
C SER A 119 -2.15 -38.56 19.18
N ILE A 120 -3.48 -38.72 19.12
CA ILE A 120 -4.54 -37.83 19.62
C ILE A 120 -4.13 -36.35 19.81
N PRO A 121 -4.62 -35.40 18.99
CA PRO A 121 -4.49 -33.98 19.28
C PRO A 121 -5.72 -33.46 20.04
N SER A 122 -5.46 -33.02 21.26
CA SER A 122 -6.18 -31.91 21.91
C SER A 122 -6.15 -30.65 21.01
N PRO A 123 -7.05 -29.67 21.21
CA PRO A 123 -7.11 -28.46 20.40
C PRO A 123 -5.92 -27.54 20.71
N SER A 124 -4.79 -27.78 20.06
CA SER A 124 -3.61 -26.95 20.15
C SER A 124 -3.07 -26.70 18.74
N THR A 125 -3.34 -25.50 18.29
CA THR A 125 -2.84 -24.78 17.12
C THR A 125 -1.41 -25.15 16.72
N ALA A 126 -1.26 -25.99 15.70
CA ALA A 126 0.01 -26.19 15.00
C ALA A 126 -0.26 -26.22 13.49
N ASN A 127 -0.24 -25.04 12.87
CA ASN A 127 0.04 -24.91 11.46
C ASN A 127 1.48 -24.40 11.31
N SER A 128 2.37 -25.28 10.87
CA SER A 128 3.63 -24.92 10.23
C SER A 128 3.34 -24.29 8.87
N THR A 129 2.92 -23.03 8.87
CA THR A 129 2.96 -22.18 7.67
C THR A 129 4.33 -21.52 7.60
N GLY A 130 5.12 -21.83 6.57
CA GLY A 130 6.30 -21.04 6.24
C GLY A 130 5.95 -19.55 6.29
N LEU A 131 6.76 -18.76 7.00
CA LEU A 131 6.50 -17.34 7.17
C LEU A 131 6.19 -16.71 5.81
N PRO A 132 5.05 -16.04 5.63
CA PRO A 132 4.73 -15.40 4.37
C PRO A 132 5.86 -14.42 4.03
N SER A 133 6.37 -14.45 2.79
CA SER A 133 7.37 -13.50 2.30
C SER A 133 6.75 -12.10 2.26
N PHE A 134 6.73 -11.45 3.42
CA PHE A 134 6.13 -10.15 3.61
C PHE A 134 7.17 -9.08 3.27
N LYS A 135 6.77 -8.15 2.39
CA LYS A 135 7.63 -7.04 1.94
C LYS A 135 6.93 -5.71 2.16
N MET A 136 7.59 -4.81 2.88
CA MET A 136 7.14 -3.44 3.10
C MET A 136 7.20 -2.63 1.80
N SER A 137 6.24 -1.72 1.64
CA SER A 137 6.09 -0.87 0.48
C SER A 137 7.18 0.19 0.41
N ARG A 138 7.94 0.19 -0.69
CA ARG A 138 9.08 1.11 -0.91
C ARG A 138 8.69 2.44 -1.53
N SER A 139 7.54 2.48 -2.17
CA SER A 139 7.00 3.63 -2.91
C SER A 139 6.25 4.63 -2.05
N LEU A 140 6.14 4.40 -0.73
CA LEU A 140 5.39 5.31 0.15
C LEU A 140 6.14 6.64 0.32
N ILE A 141 5.45 7.72 -0.04
CA ILE A 141 5.99 9.09 0.01
C ILE A 141 5.36 9.95 1.12
N SER A 142 4.22 9.55 1.68
CA SER A 142 3.54 10.29 2.76
C SER A 142 3.63 9.57 4.11
N VAL A 143 3.65 10.33 5.21
CA VAL A 143 3.58 9.80 6.58
C VAL A 143 2.25 9.08 6.80
N THR A 144 1.15 9.58 6.23
CA THR A 144 -0.18 8.99 6.36
C THR A 144 -0.28 7.59 5.74
N ASP A 145 0.38 7.36 4.61
CA ASP A 145 0.41 6.02 3.99
C ASP A 145 1.32 5.07 4.76
N VAL A 146 2.43 5.59 5.29
CA VAL A 146 3.33 4.83 6.16
C VAL A 146 2.62 4.40 7.44
N TRP A 147 1.81 5.26 8.05
CA TRP A 147 0.98 4.90 9.19
C TRP A 147 -0.07 3.86 8.82
N ARG A 148 -0.76 4.04 7.68
CA ARG A 148 -1.79 3.10 7.21
C ARG A 148 -1.24 1.70 6.97
N GLU A 149 -0.04 1.60 6.37
CA GLU A 149 0.67 0.33 6.21
C GLU A 149 0.93 -0.34 7.56
N TYR A 150 1.24 0.47 8.58
CA TYR A 150 1.52 -0.03 9.91
C TYR A 150 0.29 -0.48 10.67
N SER A 151 -0.79 0.31 10.67
CA SER A 151 -1.99 0.07 11.48
C SER A 151 -2.99 -0.88 10.83
N VAL A 152 -3.33 -0.66 9.55
CA VAL A 152 -4.38 -1.39 8.82
C VAL A 152 -3.81 -2.39 7.82
N GLY A 153 -2.70 -2.03 7.18
CA GLY A 153 -2.15 -2.74 6.02
C GLY A 153 -2.49 -2.05 4.71
N LEU A 154 -1.85 -2.51 3.63
CA LEU A 154 -1.99 -1.93 2.29
C LEU A 154 -2.11 -3.04 1.24
N ALA A 155 -2.88 -2.78 0.18
CA ALA A 155 -3.01 -3.65 -0.99
C ALA A 155 -3.36 -5.12 -0.64
N GLY A 156 -4.27 -5.32 0.32
CA GLY A 156 -4.69 -6.65 0.77
C GLY A 156 -3.66 -7.42 1.61
N LYS A 157 -2.53 -6.79 1.97
CA LYS A 157 -1.53 -7.35 2.88
C LYS A 157 -1.92 -7.06 4.34
N PRO A 158 -1.53 -7.94 5.29
CA PRO A 158 -1.72 -7.68 6.71
C PRO A 158 -0.97 -6.42 7.16
N SER A 159 -1.41 -5.82 8.26
CA SER A 159 -0.74 -4.66 8.84
C SER A 159 0.62 -5.05 9.41
N ILE A 160 1.58 -4.13 9.37
CA ILE A 160 2.91 -4.38 9.97
C ILE A 160 2.77 -4.61 11.49
N LYS A 161 1.82 -3.93 12.15
CA LYS A 161 1.53 -4.12 13.58
C LYS A 161 1.10 -5.55 13.88
N SER A 162 0.17 -6.11 13.09
CA SER A 162 -0.27 -7.50 13.23
C SER A 162 0.86 -8.49 12.94
N MET A 163 1.71 -8.22 11.94
CA MET A 163 2.88 -9.05 11.65
C MET A 163 3.90 -9.05 12.80
N GLU A 164 4.15 -7.90 13.42
CA GLU A 164 5.06 -7.79 14.57
C GLU A 164 4.48 -8.46 15.83
N GLU A 165 3.16 -8.44 16.03
CA GLU A 165 2.49 -9.12 17.15
C GLU A 165 2.46 -10.64 16.97
N GLN A 166 2.15 -11.11 15.76
CA GLN A 166 1.99 -12.53 15.47
C GLN A 166 3.34 -13.27 15.30
N TYR A 167 4.33 -12.61 14.69
CA TYR A 167 5.60 -13.24 14.29
C TYR A 167 6.85 -12.56 14.89
N GLY A 168 6.69 -11.48 15.65
CA GLY A 168 7.83 -10.77 16.26
C GLY A 168 8.86 -10.31 15.23
N ALA A 169 10.14 -10.58 15.48
CA ALA A 169 11.20 -10.23 14.56
C ALA A 169 11.36 -11.21 13.39
N ASP A 170 10.69 -12.36 13.40
CA ASP A 170 10.99 -13.45 12.48
C ASP A 170 10.51 -13.17 11.06
N TRP A 171 9.39 -12.45 10.89
CA TRP A 171 8.91 -12.01 9.57
C TRP A 171 9.89 -11.08 8.84
N ARG A 172 10.82 -10.44 9.57
CA ARG A 172 11.87 -9.56 9.01
C ARG A 172 13.20 -10.26 8.76
N LYS A 173 13.34 -11.53 9.13
CA LYS A 173 14.59 -12.31 9.01
C LYS A 173 14.61 -13.28 7.82
N VAL A 174 13.45 -13.58 7.24
CA VAL A 174 13.26 -14.71 6.30
C VAL A 174 14.11 -14.57 5.02
N ASP A 175 13.98 -13.47 4.28
CA ASP A 175 14.56 -13.38 2.93
C ASP A 175 15.73 -12.38 2.81
N ASN A 176 15.86 -11.40 3.71
CA ASN A 176 16.93 -10.39 3.67
C ASN A 176 16.94 -9.48 4.91
N ARG A 177 18.11 -8.95 5.33
CA ARG A 177 18.21 -7.85 6.32
C ARG A 177 17.51 -6.56 5.87
N THR A 178 17.04 -6.47 4.64
CA THR A 178 16.38 -5.28 4.08
C THR A 178 15.10 -4.91 4.83
N GLU A 179 14.18 -5.84 5.11
CA GLU A 179 12.95 -5.51 5.85
C GLU A 179 13.26 -5.05 7.29
N SER A 180 14.23 -5.69 7.93
CA SER A 180 14.71 -5.27 9.23
C SER A 180 15.22 -3.81 9.22
N ARG A 181 15.98 -3.42 8.19
CA ARG A 181 16.46 -2.02 8.03
C ARG A 181 15.32 -1.03 7.81
N PHE A 182 14.33 -1.39 6.99
CA PHE A 182 13.19 -0.52 6.72
C PHE A 182 12.30 -0.34 7.95
N PHE A 183 11.99 -1.43 8.64
CA PHE A 183 11.23 -1.37 9.88
C PHE A 183 11.95 -0.51 10.93
N THR A 184 13.24 -0.76 11.16
CA THR A 184 14.02 0.01 12.16
C THR A 184 14.03 1.50 11.84
N ARG A 185 14.09 1.88 10.56
CA ARG A 185 14.05 3.29 10.13
C ARG A 185 12.67 3.93 10.34
N ARG A 186 11.58 3.19 10.15
CA ARG A 186 10.21 3.72 10.28
C ARG A 186 9.65 3.61 11.70
N LEU A 187 10.23 2.74 12.54
CA LEU A 187 9.79 2.52 13.93
C LEU A 187 9.70 3.82 14.76
N PRO A 188 10.67 4.76 14.70
CA PRO A 188 10.55 6.03 15.43
C PRO A 188 9.33 6.84 15.01
N LEU A 189 8.98 6.80 13.72
CA LEU A 189 7.81 7.49 13.19
C LEU A 189 6.51 6.90 13.74
N TYR A 190 6.39 5.57 13.79
CA TYR A 190 5.22 4.89 14.36
C TYR A 190 5.02 5.27 15.84
N LYS A 191 6.10 5.18 16.62
CA LYS A 191 6.08 5.52 18.05
C LYS A 191 5.73 6.98 18.28
N LYS A 192 6.23 7.89 17.43
CA LYS A 192 5.93 9.33 17.57
C LYS A 192 4.47 9.64 17.26
N ILE A 193 3.86 8.95 16.30
CA ILE A 193 2.42 9.09 16.01
C ILE A 193 1.60 8.65 17.23
N GLU A 194 1.91 7.49 17.80
CA GLU A 194 1.22 6.99 19.01
C GLU A 194 1.45 7.93 20.21
N SER A 195 2.67 8.44 20.41
CA SER A 195 2.99 9.41 21.48
C SER A 195 2.21 10.72 21.30
N LEU A 196 2.19 11.29 20.08
CA LEU A 196 1.45 12.52 19.79
C LEU A 196 -0.06 12.36 19.96
N SER A 197 -0.60 11.21 19.56
CA SER A 197 -2.01 10.87 19.78
C SER A 197 -2.34 10.88 21.28
N ASN A 198 -1.51 10.24 22.10
CA ASN A 198 -1.69 10.19 23.55
C ASN A 198 -1.49 11.56 24.23
N GLU A 199 -0.46 12.32 23.84
CA GLU A 199 -0.11 13.62 24.42
C GLU A 199 -1.18 14.69 24.14
N ARG A 200 -1.76 14.66 22.93
CA ARG A 200 -2.74 15.67 22.48
C ARG A 200 -4.19 15.20 22.59
N GLY A 201 -4.43 13.93 22.88
CA GLY A 201 -5.77 13.35 22.91
C GLY A 201 -6.46 13.33 21.55
N ILE A 202 -5.69 13.23 20.46
CA ILE A 202 -6.21 13.17 19.08
C ILE A 202 -6.07 11.75 18.52
N SER A 203 -6.77 11.44 17.44
CA SER A 203 -6.61 10.13 16.78
C SER A 203 -5.20 9.95 16.19
N CYS A 204 -4.75 8.71 16.05
CA CYS A 204 -3.47 8.41 15.40
C CYS A 204 -3.44 8.90 13.94
N GLU A 205 -4.57 8.86 13.25
CA GLU A 205 -4.74 9.37 11.89
C GLU A 205 -4.51 10.88 11.83
N GLU A 206 -5.07 11.64 12.77
CA GLU A 206 -4.84 13.09 12.90
C GLU A 206 -3.39 13.40 13.27
N ALA A 207 -2.79 12.62 14.18
CA ALA A 207 -1.37 12.75 14.53
C ALA A 207 -0.45 12.49 13.32
N ALA A 208 -0.78 11.50 12.49
CA ALA A 208 -0.06 11.22 11.24
C ALA A 208 -0.21 12.36 10.22
N GLN A 209 -1.41 12.94 10.09
CA GLN A 209 -1.65 14.12 9.23
C GLN A 209 -0.85 15.33 9.72
N PHE A 210 -0.77 15.57 11.03
CA PHE A 210 0.02 16.66 11.60
C PHE A 210 1.51 16.52 11.25
N LEU A 211 2.08 15.31 11.37
CA LEU A 211 3.46 15.04 10.96
C LEU A 211 3.64 15.19 9.44
N GLU A 212 2.67 14.78 8.63
CA GLU A 212 2.72 14.97 7.17
C GLU A 212 2.72 16.45 6.79
N PHE A 213 1.87 17.26 7.43
CA PHE A 213 1.85 18.71 7.21
C PHE A 213 3.22 19.33 7.50
N ARG A 214 3.85 18.96 8.62
CA ARG A 214 5.20 19.41 8.96
C ARG A 214 6.24 18.95 7.94
N ARG A 215 6.15 17.68 7.49
CA ARG A 215 7.04 17.15 6.44
C ARG A 215 6.98 17.98 5.16
N ILE A 216 5.77 18.34 4.72
CA ILE A 216 5.53 19.12 3.51
C ILE A 216 6.03 20.56 3.70
N SER A 217 5.69 21.19 4.82
CA SER A 217 6.12 22.56 5.17
C SER A 217 7.64 22.69 5.16
N ASP A 218 8.33 21.72 5.77
CA ASP A 218 9.80 21.71 5.88
C ASP A 218 10.49 21.12 4.64
N LYS A 219 9.71 20.76 3.60
CA LYS A 219 10.18 20.14 2.33
C LYS A 219 11.07 18.91 2.54
N LEU A 220 10.71 18.08 3.50
CA LEU A 220 11.47 16.90 3.89
C LEU A 220 11.02 15.66 3.12
N SER A 221 11.95 14.79 2.75
CA SER A 221 11.62 13.41 2.37
C SER A 221 11.13 12.61 3.58
N ILE A 222 10.38 11.54 3.35
CA ILE A 222 9.94 10.62 4.42
C ILE A 222 11.12 10.09 5.25
N ASN A 223 12.27 9.88 4.59
CA ASN A 223 13.48 9.39 5.23
C ASN A 223 14.12 10.43 6.14
N GLN A 224 14.08 11.71 5.75
CA GLN A 224 14.53 12.82 6.60
C GLN A 224 13.59 12.97 7.79
N MET A 225 12.27 12.91 7.57
CA MET A 225 11.27 12.96 8.65
C MET A 225 11.51 11.84 9.68
N CYS A 226 11.69 10.59 9.26
CA CYS A 226 12.03 9.49 10.17
C CYS A 226 13.29 9.77 11.01
N LYS A 227 14.32 10.37 10.40
CA LYS A 227 15.57 10.72 11.12
C LYS A 227 15.32 11.81 12.16
N LEU A 228 14.63 12.88 11.79
CA LEU A 228 14.36 14.00 12.71
C LEU A 228 13.52 13.57 13.90
N VAL A 229 12.52 12.71 13.66
CA VAL A 229 11.73 12.08 14.72
C VAL A 229 12.62 11.22 15.63
N ALA A 230 13.52 10.42 15.07
CA ALA A 230 14.44 9.59 15.85
C ALA A 230 15.40 10.41 16.74
N TYR A 231 15.77 11.62 16.32
CA TYR A 231 16.61 12.54 17.10
C TYR A 231 15.82 13.47 18.04
N ASN A 232 14.50 13.27 18.18
CA ASN A 232 13.61 14.12 18.99
C ASN A 232 13.67 15.61 18.60
N GLN A 233 13.91 15.92 17.32
CA GLN A 233 13.98 17.30 16.82
C GLN A 233 12.60 17.84 16.39
N ILE A 234 11.53 17.09 16.67
CA ILE A 234 10.16 17.33 16.20
C ILE A 234 9.16 17.13 17.32
#